data_AF-A0A921JYR0-F1
#
_entry.id   AF-A0A921JYR0-F1
#
_cell.length_a   1.000
_cell.length_b   1.000
_cell.length_c   1.000
_cell.angle_alpha   90.00
_cell.angle_beta   90.00
_cell.angle_gamma   90.00
#
_symmetry.space_group_name_H-M   'P 1'
#
loop_
_entity.id
_entity.type
_entity.pdbx_description
1 polymer ?
#
loop_
_entity_poly.entity_id
_entity_poly.type
_entity_poly.pdbx_seq_one_letter_code
_entity_poly.pdbx_strand_id
1 'polypeptide(L)' 'MSTANESQNERGTARVKRGMAEMLKGGVIMDVVTPEQAKIAEDAGAVAVMALERVPADIRAQG' A
#
# COMPACT_ATOMS: atom_id res chain seq x y z
N MET A 1 -40.85 20.94 -4.62
CA MET A 1 -40.77 19.49 -4.86
C MET A 1 -39.30 19.17 -5.18
N SER A 2 -38.68 18.41 -4.29
CA SER A 2 -37.29 17.90 -4.22
C SER A 2 -36.20 18.46 -5.14
N THR A 3 -35.29 19.23 -4.55
CA THR A 3 -33.88 19.32 -4.97
C THR A 3 -33.15 18.04 -4.55
N ALA A 4 -32.89 17.15 -5.50
CA ALA A 4 -32.01 16.00 -5.31
C ALA A 4 -30.55 16.49 -5.37
N ASN A 5 -29.94 16.73 -4.20
CA ASN A 5 -28.50 16.90 -4.08
C ASN A 5 -27.86 15.50 -4.12
N GLU A 6 -27.57 14.99 -5.32
CA GLU A 6 -26.67 13.85 -5.47
C GLU A 6 -25.29 14.28 -4.96
N SER A 7 -24.98 13.89 -3.73
CA SER A 7 -23.64 14.06 -3.16
C SER A 7 -22.67 13.27 -4.02
N GLN A 8 -22.02 13.93 -4.97
CA GLN A 8 -20.98 13.33 -5.79
C GLN A 8 -19.87 12.86 -4.87
N ASN A 9 -19.78 11.55 -4.68
CA ASN A 9 -18.83 10.93 -3.77
C ASN A 9 -17.46 10.92 -4.47
N GLU A 10 -16.75 12.06 -4.39
CA GLU A 10 -15.48 12.28 -5.06
C GLU A 10 -14.42 11.29 -4.54
N ARG A 11 -14.05 10.32 -5.38
CA ARG A 11 -13.03 9.31 -5.07
C ARG A 11 -11.64 9.79 -5.45
N GLY A 12 -10.63 9.37 -4.70
CA GLY A 12 -9.23 9.59 -5.06
C GLY A 12 -8.78 11.05 -5.04
N THR A 13 -9.49 11.92 -4.32
CA THR A 13 -9.07 13.32 -4.10
C THR A 13 -7.68 13.39 -3.45
N ALA A 14 -6.98 14.50 -3.64
CA ALA A 14 -5.65 14.68 -3.06
C ALA A 14 -5.65 14.51 -1.53
N ARG A 15 -6.73 14.93 -0.86
CA ARG A 15 -6.93 14.74 0.59
C ARG A 15 -6.94 13.26 0.96
N VAL A 16 -7.69 12.43 0.23
CA VAL A 16 -7.80 10.98 0.50
C VAL A 16 -6.46 10.28 0.26
N LYS A 17 -5.78 10.59 -0.86
CA LYS A 17 -4.46 9.99 -1.19
C LYS A 17 -3.39 10.32 -0.15
N ARG A 18 -3.35 11.58 0.30
CA ARG A 18 -2.44 11.98 1.39
C ARG A 18 -2.82 11.32 2.71
N GLY A 19 -4.10 11.31 3.07
CA GLY A 19 -4.59 10.65 4.27
C GLY A 19 -4.21 9.17 4.33
N MET A 20 -4.31 8.44 3.22
CA MET A 20 -3.87 7.05 3.15
C MET A 20 -2.36 6.90 3.45
N ALA A 21 -1.50 7.77 2.91
CA ALA A 21 -0.07 7.73 3.19
C ALA A 21 0.25 8.07 4.66
N GLU A 22 -0.50 9.00 5.25
CA GLU A 22 -0.39 9.35 6.66
C GLU A 22 -0.72 8.18 7.59
N MET A 23 -1.67 7.32 7.21
CA MET A 23 -2.04 6.12 7.99
C MET A 23 -0.94 5.05 8.05
N LEU A 24 0.02 5.08 7.13
CA LEU A 24 1.15 4.12 7.10
C LEU A 24 2.35 4.60 7.92
N LYS A 25 2.29 5.81 8.52
CA LYS A 25 3.40 6.36 9.30
C LYS A 25 3.66 5.52 10.55
N GLY A 26 4.95 5.34 10.86
CA GLY A 26 5.41 4.59 12.03
C GLY A 26 5.41 3.07 11.86
N GLY A 27 4.99 2.56 10.71
CA GLY A 27 5.06 1.14 10.36
C GLY A 27 6.23 0.78 9.46
N VAL A 28 6.37 -0.51 9.18
CA VAL A 28 7.34 -1.06 8.23
C VAL A 28 6.60 -1.54 6.97
N ILE A 29 7.16 -1.22 5.80
CA ILE A 29 6.72 -1.75 4.51
C ILE A 29 7.77 -2.76 4.05
N MET A 30 7.38 -4.01 3.78
CA MET A 30 8.32 -5.09 3.42
C MET A 30 8.23 -5.46 1.94
N ASP A 31 9.39 -5.65 1.30
CA ASP A 31 9.52 -6.18 -0.05
C ASP A 31 9.20 -7.69 -0.06
N VAL A 32 8.28 -8.12 -0.94
CA VAL A 32 7.87 -9.52 -1.08
C VAL A 32 7.78 -9.93 -2.54
N VAL A 33 8.14 -11.18 -2.85
CA VAL A 33 8.07 -11.76 -4.20
C VAL A 33 7.13 -12.97 -4.30
N THR A 34 6.60 -13.44 -3.17
CA THR A 34 5.63 -14.55 -3.11
C THR A 34 4.48 -14.27 -2.13
N PRO A 35 3.31 -14.90 -2.33
CA PRO A 35 2.19 -14.78 -1.37
C PRO A 35 2.52 -15.30 0.03
N GLU A 36 3.45 -16.25 0.15
CA GLU A 36 3.89 -16.79 1.44
C GLU A 36 4.72 -15.77 2.22
N GLN A 37 5.63 -15.06 1.55
CA GLN A 37 6.36 -13.94 2.16
C GLN A 37 5.42 -12.81 2.61
N ALA A 38 4.33 -12.56 1.86
CA ALA A 38 3.33 -11.57 2.26
C ALA A 38 2.65 -11.93 3.60
N LYS A 39 2.31 -13.21 3.80
CA LYS A 39 1.75 -13.70 5.07
C LYS A 39 2.75 -13.55 6.22
N ILE A 40 4.01 -13.92 5.99
CA ILE A 40 5.07 -13.78 7.00
C ILE A 40 5.27 -12.30 7.37
N ALA A 41 5.20 -11.39 6.39
CA ALA A 41 5.32 -9.96 6.64
C ALA A 41 4.14 -9.40 7.45
N GLU A 42 2.91 -9.85 7.17
CA GLU A 42 1.72 -9.51 7.97
C GLU A 42 1.86 -10.02 9.41
N ASP A 43 2.25 -11.28 9.60
CA ASP A 43 2.47 -11.89 10.91
C ASP A 43 3.60 -11.20 11.70
N ALA A 44 4.62 -10.68 11.01
CA ALA A 44 5.71 -9.91 11.60
C ALA A 44 5.32 -8.47 11.96
N GLY A 45 4.11 -8.02 11.63
CA GLY A 45 3.60 -6.69 11.94
C GLY A 45 3.91 -5.61 10.89
N ALA A 46 4.16 -5.98 9.64
CA ALA A 46 4.26 -5.01 8.55
C ALA A 46 2.92 -4.31 8.33
N VAL A 47 2.93 -2.98 8.17
CA VAL A 47 1.70 -2.19 7.90
C VAL A 47 1.28 -2.27 6.43
N ALA A 48 2.20 -2.62 5.55
CA ALA A 48 1.96 -2.88 4.13
C ALA A 48 3.08 -3.76 3.55
N VAL A 49 2.84 -4.31 2.36
CA VAL A 49 3.84 -5.05 1.57
C VAL A 49 4.04 -4.40 0.21
N MET A 50 5.27 -4.45 -0.31
CA MET A 50 5.63 -4.04 -1.66
C MET A 50 5.87 -5.30 -2.49
N ALA A 51 5.05 -5.54 -3.52
CA ALA A 51 5.17 -6.71 -4.38
C ALA A 51 6.17 -6.44 -5.51
N LEU A 52 7.16 -7.32 -5.68
CA LEU A 52 8.18 -7.23 -6.72
C LEU A 52 8.35 -8.58 -7.44
N GLU A 53 9.02 -8.56 -8.59
CA GLU A 53 9.44 -9.79 -9.29
C GLU A 53 10.70 -10.40 -8.65
N ARG A 54 11.60 -9.55 -8.15
CA ARG A 54 12.89 -9.92 -7.53
C ARG A 54 13.24 -8.92 -6.44
N VAL A 55 13.95 -9.36 -5.41
CA VAL A 55 14.40 -8.46 -4.34
C VAL A 55 15.59 -7.60 -4.78
N PRO A 56 15.78 -6.38 -4.22
CA PRO A 56 16.86 -5.49 -4.62
C PRO A 56 18.28 -6.09 -4.51
N ALA A 57 18.48 -7.04 -3.59
CA ALA A 57 19.75 -7.75 -3.47
C ALA A 57 20.06 -8.60 -4.72
N ASP A 58 19.06 -9.35 -5.21
CA ASP A 58 19.20 -10.20 -6.41
C ASP A 58 19.44 -9.37 -7.66
N ILE A 59 18.80 -8.19 -7.75
CA ILE A 59 19.01 -7.25 -8.87
C ILE A 59 20.46 -6.76 -8.88
N ARG A 60 21.03 -6.42 -7.71
CA ARG A 60 22.44 -5.96 -7.61
C ARG A 60 23.46 -7.05 -7.91
N ALA A 61 23.18 -8.30 -7.57
CA ALA A 61 24.12 -9.41 -7.77
C ALA A 61 24.34 -9.78 -9.26
N GLN A 62 23.48 -9.31 -10.17
CA GLN A 62 23.53 -9.62 -11.59
C GLN A 62 24.22 -8.55 -12.45
N GLY A 63 24.66 -7.44 -11.86
CA GLY A 63 25.36 -6.35 -12.56
C GLY A 63 26.73 -6.06 -11.95
#